data_AF-A0AAW5FUS6-F1
#
_entry.id   AF-A0AAW5FUS6-F1
#
_cell.length_a   1.000
_cell.length_b   1.000
_cell.length_c   1.000
_cell.angle_alpha   90.00
_cell.angle_beta   90.00
_cell.angle_gamma   90.00
#
_symmetry.space_group_name_H-M   'P 1'
#
loop_
_entity.id
_entity.type
_entity.pdbx_description
1 polymer ?
#
loop_
_entity_poly.entity_id
_entity_poly.type
_entity_poly.pdbx_seq_one_letter_code
_entity_poly.pdbx_strand_id
1 'polypeptide(L)' 'MKLLNEYLERAVSLEKLAAGEQDSTFKTQLLNQAAAYRKLAAKRALEYGLPPPSPPEDPPQP' A
#
# COMPACT_ATOMS: atom_id res chain seq x y z
N MET A 1 7.83 12.97 -8.99
CA MET A 1 7.36 11.57 -9.08
C MET A 1 8.10 10.60 -8.16
N LYS A 2 9.40 10.77 -7.87
CA LYS A 2 10.16 9.84 -7.01
C LYS A 2 9.46 9.47 -5.70
N LEU A 3 8.93 10.47 -4.98
CA LEU A 3 8.21 10.26 -3.71
C LEU A 3 6.88 9.49 -3.86
N LEU A 4 6.16 9.69 -4.97
CA LEU A 4 4.93 8.93 -5.26
C LEU A 4 5.25 7.44 -5.44
N ASN A 5 6.27 7.13 -6.24
CA ASN A 5 6.69 5.77 -6.49
C ASN A 5 7.22 5.11 -5.20
N GLU A 6 8.01 5.83 -4.40
CA GLU A 6 8.50 5.33 -3.11
C GLU A 6 7.37 4.97 -2.15
N TYR A 7 6.31 5.80 -2.07
CA TYR A 7 5.14 5.46 -1.24
C TYR A 7 4.39 4.24 -1.77
N LEU A 8 4.24 4.10 -3.09
CA LEU A 8 3.58 2.92 -3.67
C LEU A 8 4.39 1.65 -3.49
N GLU A 9 5.70 1.69 -3.72
CA GLU A 9 6.59 0.55 -3.50
C GLU A 9 6.54 0.07 -2.04
N ARG A 10 6.52 1.01 -1.08
CA ARG A 10 6.39 0.67 0.34
C ARG A 10 5.03 0.05 0.67
N ALA A 11 3.95 0.60 0.15
CA ALA A 11 2.62 0.02 0.32
C ALA A 11 2.54 -1.42 -0.21
N VAL A 12 2.98 -1.64 -1.45
CA VAL A 12 2.96 -2.96 -2.10
C VAL A 12 3.86 -3.96 -1.36
N SER A 13 5.03 -3.54 -0.90
CA SER A 13 5.92 -4.42 -0.11
C SER A 13 5.27 -4.90 1.18
N LEU A 14 4.60 -4.00 1.90
CA LEU A 14 3.87 -4.32 3.13
C LEU A 14 2.65 -5.21 2.87
N GLU A 15 1.90 -4.96 1.80
CA GLU A 15 0.77 -5.80 1.35
C GLU A 15 1.23 -7.23 1.06
N LYS A 16 2.35 -7.39 0.34
CA LYS A 16 2.95 -8.70 0.04
C LYS A 16 3.43 -9.42 1.30
N LEU A 17 4.01 -8.70 2.25
CA LEU A 17 4.41 -9.28 3.54
C LEU A 17 3.18 -9.74 4.33
N ALA A 18 2.12 -8.93 4.36
CA ALA A 18 0.86 -9.25 5.03
C ALA A 18 0.13 -10.45 4.40
N ALA A 19 0.29 -10.67 3.09
CA ALA A 19 -0.31 -11.81 2.39
C ALA A 19 0.24 -13.16 2.88
N GLY A 20 1.53 -13.21 3.24
CA GLY A 20 2.17 -14.41 3.79
C GLY A 20 2.16 -14.52 5.31
N GLU A 21 1.63 -13.51 6.02
CA GLU A 21 1.68 -13.46 7.48
C GLU A 21 0.56 -14.30 8.13
N GLN A 22 0.94 -15.14 9.10
CA GLN A 22 0.02 -16.01 9.84
C GLN A 22 -0.49 -15.33 11.11
N ASP A 23 0.32 -14.47 11.74
CA ASP A 23 -0.11 -13.71 12.90
C ASP A 23 -1.10 -12.63 12.49
N SER A 24 -2.37 -12.82 12.86
CA SER A 24 -3.46 -11.91 12.50
C SER A 24 -3.27 -10.47 13.02
N THR A 25 -2.60 -10.29 14.15
CA THR A 25 -2.33 -8.96 14.72
C THR A 25 -1.27 -8.24 13.89
N PHE A 26 -0.17 -8.92 13.60
CA PHE A 26 0.92 -8.36 12.82
C PHE A 26 0.52 -8.14 11.37
N LYS A 27 -0.23 -9.07 10.76
CA LYS A 27 -0.88 -8.88 9.45
C LYS A 27 -1.71 -7.59 9.41
N THR A 28 -2.53 -7.35 10.43
CA THR A 28 -3.32 -6.12 10.53
C THR A 28 -2.43 -4.88 10.64
N GLN A 29 -1.34 -4.93 11.41
CA GLN A 29 -0.39 -3.82 11.52
C GLN A 29 0.31 -3.52 10.18
N LEU A 30 0.68 -4.55 9.40
CA LEU A 30 1.26 -4.40 8.08
C LEU A 30 0.28 -3.75 7.10
N LEU A 31 -0.97 -4.22 7.08
CA LEU A 31 -2.04 -3.65 6.23
C LEU A 31 -2.34 -2.20 6.60
N ASN A 32 -2.36 -1.86 7.89
CA ASN A 32 -2.55 -0.49 8.35
C ASN A 32 -1.42 0.44 7.87
N GLN A 33 -0.18 -0.02 7.93
CA GLN A 33 0.97 0.73 7.40
C GLN A 33 0.90 0.88 5.88
N ALA A 34 0.53 -0.18 5.15
CA ALA A 34 0.35 -0.12 3.71
C ALA A 34 -0.72 0.90 3.31
N ALA A 35 -1.86 0.90 4.00
CA ALA A 35 -2.93 1.86 3.80
C ALA A 35 -2.49 3.31 4.05
N ALA A 36 -1.63 3.55 5.05
CA ALA A 36 -1.06 4.88 5.29
C ALA A 36 -0.19 5.35 4.10
N TYR A 37 0.64 4.46 3.56
CA TYR A 37 1.45 4.76 2.37
C TYR A 37 0.60 4.97 1.11
N ARG A 38 -0.45 4.17 0.89
CA ARG A 38 -1.43 4.39 -0.21
C ARG A 38 -2.08 5.78 -0.13
N LYS A 39 -2.43 6.24 1.07
CA LYS A 39 -2.99 7.59 1.28
C LYS A 39 -1.98 8.70 0.90
N LEU A 40 -0.72 8.54 1.31
CA LEU A 40 0.34 9.48 0.94
C LEU A 40 0.58 9.50 -0.57
N ALA A 41 0.60 8.32 -1.21
CA ALA A 41 0.68 8.19 -2.65
C ALA A 41 -0.50 8.87 -3.36
N ALA A 42 -1.73 8.63 -2.91
CA ALA A 42 -2.92 9.25 -3.50
C ALA A 42 -2.89 10.78 -3.41
N LYS A 43 -2.50 11.32 -2.24
CA LYS A 43 -2.30 12.77 -2.09
C LYS A 43 -1.24 13.29 -3.06
N ARG A 44 -0.13 12.57 -3.22
CA ARG A 44 0.97 13.00 -4.10
C ARG A 44 0.61 12.90 -5.58
N ALA A 45 -0.18 11.89 -5.97
CA ALA A 45 -0.70 11.75 -7.33
C ALA A 45 -1.62 12.93 -7.69
N LEU A 46 -2.51 13.33 -6.77
CA LEU A 46 -3.38 14.50 -6.94
C LEU A 46 -2.56 15.79 -7.14
N GLU A 47 -1.51 16.00 -6.34
CA GLU A 47 -0.60 17.16 -6.48
C GLU A 47 0.14 17.18 -7.83
N TYR A 48 0.29 16.02 -8.48
CA TYR A 48 0.88 15.90 -9.81
C TYR A 48 -0.14 15.93 -10.95
N GLY A 49 -1.44 16.07 -10.66
CA GLY A 49 -2.50 15.99 -11.67
C GLY A 49 -2.67 14.59 -12.26
N LEU A 50 -2.22 13.56 -11.53
CA LEU A 50 -2.32 12.15 -11.93
C LEU A 50 -3.58 11.52 -11.33
N PRO A 51 -4.10 10.43 -11.94
CA PRO A 51 -5.16 9.66 -11.33
C PRO A 51 -4.71 9.04 -10.00
N PRO A 52 -5.66 8.70 -9.11
CA PRO A 52 -5.34 7.98 -7.89
C PRO A 52 -4.64 6.65 -8.21
N PRO A 53 -3.70 6.21 -7.35
CA PRO A 53 -3.03 4.94 -7.55
C PRO A 53 -4.02 3.78 -7.46
N SER A 54 -3.71 2.69 -8.16
CA SER A 54 -4.50 1.46 -8.14
C SER A 54 -4.77 0.99 -6.70
N PRO A 55 -5.88 0.28 -6.44
CA PRO A 55 -6.09 -0.37 -5.15
C PRO A 55 -4.99 -1.41 -4.85
N PRO A 56 -4.84 -1.84 -3.58
CA PRO A 56 -4.07 -3.03 -3.24
C PRO A 56 -4.47 -4.20 -4.13
N GLU A 57 -3.50 -5.02 -4.54
CA GLU A 57 -3.83 -6.31 -5.13
C GLU A 57 -4.50 -7.14 -4.04
N ASP A 58 -5.72 -7.61 -4.28
CA ASP A 58 -6.39 -8.51 -3.33
C ASP A 58 -5.47 -9.71 -3.08
N PRO A 59 -5.18 -10.06 -1.81
CA PRO A 59 -4.50 -11.31 -1.54
C PRO A 59 -5.37 -12.43 -2.12
N PRO A 60 -4.79 -13.47 -2.75
CA PRO A 60 -5.57 -14.62 -3.17
C PRO A 60 -6.37 -15.11 -1.95
N GLN A 61 -7.70 -15.04 -2.04
CA GLN A 61 -8.59 -15.59 -1.03
C GLN A 61 -8.32 -17.10 -0.98
N PRO A 62 -8.18 -17.70 0.23
CA PRO A 62 -8.04 -19.13 0.37
C PRO A 62 -9.24 -19.89 -0.20
#